data_AF-A0A7Z9I4Y4-F1
#
_entry.id   AF-A0A7Z9I4Y4-F1
#
_cell.length_a   1.000
_cell.length_b   1.000
_cell.length_c   1.000
_cell.angle_alpha   90.00
_cell.angle_beta   90.00
_cell.angle_gamma   90.00
#
_symmetry.space_group_name_H-M   'P 1'
#
loop_
_entity.id
_entity.type
_entity.pdbx_description
1 polymer ?
#
loop_
_entity_poly.entity_id
_entity_poly.type
_entity_poly.pdbx_seq_one_letter_code
_entity_poly.pdbx_strand_id
1 'polypeptide(L)'
;MAFWQEVNYRVRDHLIASGGKLNGKYIQNLECPSCGKRESYADASKPSALHCNRKNKCGSTTDIDARIIAPDLFQDFHKNHPPTKSNPIATAIAYLKSRGLNPDDVDFEQKQINVDGKEYPAVGFRLDKDTINHRLIDYTGKDKTRTYGEYSGKIWKKQKLNFKQPIYITEAVLDSLSLIQGACVQ
;
A
#
# COMPACT_ATOMS: atom_id res chain seq x y z
N MET A 1 13.36 -4.28 -9.86
CA MET A 1 12.16 -5.09 -9.59
C MET A 1 11.08 -4.17 -9.04
N ALA A 2 9.83 -4.24 -9.49
CA ALA A 2 8.76 -3.42 -8.91
C ALA A 2 8.50 -3.87 -7.46
N PHE A 3 8.22 -2.95 -6.54
CA PHE A 3 8.03 -3.26 -5.10
C PHE A 3 7.14 -4.50 -4.86
N TRP A 4 5.97 -4.52 -5.52
CA TRP A 4 5.01 -5.62 -5.35
C TRP A 4 5.44 -6.94 -5.97
N GLN A 5 6.36 -6.93 -6.94
CA GLN A 5 6.93 -8.15 -7.47
C GLN A 5 7.81 -8.84 -6.41
N GLU A 6 8.62 -8.08 -5.68
CA GLU A 6 9.41 -8.59 -4.55
C GLU A 6 8.50 -9.12 -3.43
N VAL A 7 7.45 -8.37 -3.07
CA VAL A 7 6.46 -8.83 -2.08
C VAL A 7 5.83 -10.16 -2.50
N ASN A 8 5.38 -10.27 -3.76
CA ASN A 8 4.76 -11.50 -4.26
C ASN A 8 5.73 -12.69 -4.22
N TYR A 9 7.01 -12.48 -4.52
CA TYR A 9 8.03 -13.53 -4.41
C TYR A 9 8.23 -13.99 -2.96
N ARG A 10 8.35 -13.04 -2.03
CA ARG A 10 8.53 -13.34 -0.60
C ARG A 10 7.35 -14.12 -0.02
N VAL A 11 6.12 -13.73 -0.40
CA VAL A 11 4.91 -14.44 0.00
C VAL A 11 4.85 -15.83 -0.63
N ARG A 12 5.10 -15.96 -1.95
CA ARG A 12 5.13 -17.26 -2.63
C ARG A 12 6.12 -18.22 -1.97
N ASP A 13 7.33 -17.75 -1.72
CA ASP A 13 8.41 -18.58 -1.18
C ASP A 13 8.08 -19.00 0.27
N HIS A 14 7.45 -18.12 1.06
CA HIS A 14 6.91 -18.46 2.39
C HIS A 14 5.81 -19.54 2.31
N LEU A 15 4.88 -19.44 1.36
CA LEU A 15 3.82 -20.44 1.17
C LEU A 15 4.41 -21.81 0.75
N ILE A 16 5.44 -21.83 -0.09
CA ILE A 16 6.15 -23.06 -0.45
C ILE A 16 6.88 -23.65 0.77
N ALA A 17 7.60 -22.82 1.53
CA ALA A 17 8.31 -23.25 2.74
C ALA A 17 7.39 -23.84 3.82
N SER A 18 6.12 -23.40 3.89
CA SER A 18 5.09 -23.97 4.78
C SER A 18 4.41 -25.25 4.26
N GLY A 19 5.01 -25.89 3.24
CA GLY A 19 4.56 -27.16 2.66
C GLY A 19 3.58 -27.02 1.50
N GLY A 20 3.42 -25.81 0.96
CA GLY A 20 2.75 -25.57 -0.30
C GLY A 20 3.51 -26.18 -1.47
N LYS A 21 2.78 -26.62 -2.50
CA LYS A 21 3.36 -27.24 -3.70
C LYS A 21 3.02 -26.41 -4.92
N LEU A 22 4.03 -25.96 -5.65
CA LEU A 22 3.83 -25.25 -6.91
C LEU A 22 3.33 -26.23 -7.98
N ASN A 23 2.17 -25.96 -8.55
CA ASN A 23 1.55 -26.73 -9.62
C ASN A 23 0.97 -25.78 -10.68
N GLY A 24 1.77 -25.55 -11.73
CA GLY A 24 1.43 -24.58 -12.78
C GLY A 24 1.27 -23.16 -12.20
N LYS A 25 0.07 -22.59 -12.34
CA LYS A 25 -0.24 -21.22 -11.90
C LYS A 25 -0.55 -21.10 -10.41
N TYR A 26 -0.65 -22.21 -9.68
CA TYR A 26 -1.11 -22.20 -8.30
C TYR A 26 -0.11 -22.84 -7.34
N ILE A 27 -0.10 -22.36 -6.11
CA ILE A 27 0.49 -23.04 -4.96
C ILE A 27 -0.65 -23.79 -4.27
N GLN A 28 -0.59 -25.11 -4.22
CA GLN A 28 -1.62 -25.99 -3.67
C GLN A 28 -1.15 -26.66 -2.37
N ASN A 29 -2.00 -27.49 -1.77
CA ASN A 29 -1.69 -28.22 -0.54
C ASN A 29 -1.37 -27.31 0.65
N LEU A 30 -1.98 -26.12 0.67
CA LEU A 30 -1.88 -25.16 1.75
C LEU A 30 -2.95 -25.44 2.79
N GLU A 31 -2.62 -25.23 4.06
CA GLU A 31 -3.58 -25.35 5.15
C GLU A 31 -4.60 -24.20 5.10
N CYS A 32 -5.88 -24.52 5.21
CA CYS A 32 -6.95 -23.55 5.31
C CYS A 32 -7.01 -23.00 6.74
N PRO A 33 -6.83 -21.68 6.97
CA PRO A 33 -6.90 -21.10 8.31
C PRO A 33 -8.27 -21.30 8.99
N SER A 34 -9.35 -21.43 8.20
CA SER A 34 -10.71 -21.58 8.72
C SER A 34 -11.06 -23.02 9.13
N CYS A 35 -10.50 -24.04 8.49
CA CYS A 35 -10.90 -25.44 8.75
C CYS A 35 -9.74 -26.42 9.02
N GLY A 36 -8.49 -25.95 8.99
CA GLY A 36 -7.29 -26.73 9.26
C GLY A 36 -6.98 -27.83 8.24
N LYS A 37 -7.71 -27.91 7.11
CA LYS A 37 -7.46 -28.91 6.06
C LYS A 37 -6.51 -28.37 5.01
N ARG A 38 -5.58 -29.21 4.53
CA ARG A 38 -4.58 -28.87 3.51
C ARG A 38 -5.14 -28.93 2.09
N GLU A 39 -6.25 -28.24 1.88
CA GLU A 39 -6.97 -28.20 0.60
C GLU A 39 -7.11 -26.77 0.06
N SER A 40 -6.36 -25.82 0.63
CA SER A 40 -6.29 -24.45 0.12
C SER A 40 -5.26 -24.32 -1.01
N TYR A 41 -5.46 -23.30 -1.84
CA TYR A 41 -4.52 -22.88 -2.86
C TYR A 41 -4.41 -21.35 -2.92
N ALA A 42 -3.33 -20.85 -3.52
CA ALA A 42 -3.11 -19.44 -3.84
C ALA A 42 -2.56 -19.31 -5.28
N ASP A 43 -2.74 -18.15 -5.91
CA ASP A 43 -2.07 -17.82 -7.17
C ASP A 43 -0.55 -17.69 -6.96
N ALA A 44 0.26 -18.32 -7.81
CA ALA A 44 1.71 -18.33 -7.64
C ALA A 44 2.40 -17.01 -8.05
N SER A 45 1.74 -16.19 -8.88
CA SER A 45 2.27 -14.91 -9.36
C SER A 45 1.88 -13.74 -8.45
N LYS A 46 0.67 -13.79 -7.88
CA LYS A 46 0.12 -12.80 -6.95
C LYS A 46 -0.64 -13.51 -5.82
N PRO A 47 0.07 -14.10 -4.84
CA PRO A 47 -0.54 -14.84 -3.73
C PRO A 47 -1.18 -13.91 -2.70
N SER A 48 -2.27 -13.23 -3.05
CA SER A 48 -2.96 -12.28 -2.16
C SER A 48 -3.98 -12.92 -1.24
N ALA A 49 -4.43 -14.14 -1.53
CA ALA A 49 -5.40 -14.86 -0.72
C ALA A 49 -5.23 -16.38 -0.82
N LEU A 50 -5.66 -17.07 0.24
CA LEU A 50 -5.85 -18.52 0.27
C LEU A 50 -7.30 -18.84 -0.03
N HIS A 51 -7.54 -19.72 -1.00
CA HIS A 51 -8.86 -20.21 -1.37
C HIS A 51 -9.00 -21.69 -0.99
N CYS A 52 -9.98 -22.02 -0.14
CA CYS A 52 -10.25 -23.41 0.22
C CYS A 52 -11.05 -24.13 -0.87
N ASN A 53 -10.53 -25.23 -1.43
CA ASN A 53 -11.23 -26.00 -2.48
C ASN A 53 -12.47 -26.77 -1.99
N ARG A 54 -12.69 -26.86 -0.68
CA ARG A 54 -13.82 -27.58 -0.08
C ARG A 54 -15.11 -26.77 -0.18
N LYS A 55 -15.53 -26.37 -1.39
CA LYS A 55 -16.63 -25.42 -1.63
C LYS A 55 -17.95 -25.79 -0.91
N ASN A 56 -18.27 -27.08 -0.85
CA ASN A 56 -19.49 -27.57 -0.19
C ASN A 56 -19.38 -27.74 1.33
N LYS A 57 -18.21 -27.46 1.93
CA LYS A 57 -17.95 -27.64 3.38
C LYS A 57 -17.37 -26.40 4.06
N CYS A 58 -16.38 -25.78 3.45
CA CYS A 58 -15.72 -24.59 3.98
C CYS A 58 -15.73 -23.47 2.93
N GLY A 59 -15.05 -23.66 1.79
CA GLY A 59 -15.06 -22.69 0.69
C GLY A 59 -14.54 -21.29 1.06
N SER A 60 -13.88 -21.13 2.22
CA SER A 60 -13.43 -19.83 2.68
C SER A 60 -12.35 -19.26 1.76
N THR A 61 -12.36 -17.93 1.66
CA THR A 61 -11.25 -17.14 1.13
C THR A 61 -10.67 -16.33 2.28
N THR A 62 -9.37 -16.41 2.48
CA THR A 62 -8.67 -15.70 3.55
C THR A 62 -7.53 -14.90 2.94
N ASP A 63 -7.53 -13.59 3.18
CA ASP A 63 -6.49 -12.69 2.69
C ASP A 63 -5.14 -13.02 3.35
N ILE A 64 -4.08 -12.91 2.55
CA ILE A 64 -2.71 -13.07 3.02
C ILE A 64 -2.16 -11.68 3.34
N ASP A 65 -1.85 -11.43 4.61
CA ASP A 65 -1.17 -10.19 5.00
C ASP A 65 0.33 -10.27 4.73
N ALA A 66 0.74 -9.73 3.58
CA ALA A 66 2.14 -9.64 3.19
C ALA A 66 3.03 -8.89 4.21
N ARG A 67 2.46 -8.01 5.05
CA ARG A 67 3.22 -7.28 6.07
C ARG A 67 3.67 -8.16 7.22
N ILE A 68 2.98 -9.27 7.46
CA ILE A 68 3.40 -10.26 8.45
C ILE A 68 4.55 -11.12 7.89
N ILE A 69 4.50 -11.43 6.59
CA ILE A 69 5.46 -12.32 5.94
C ILE A 69 6.77 -11.60 5.58
N ALA A 70 6.68 -10.37 5.09
CA ALA A 70 7.82 -9.56 4.66
C ALA A 70 7.79 -8.16 5.30
N PRO A 71 7.83 -8.06 6.64
CA PRO A 71 7.67 -6.80 7.36
C PRO A 71 8.72 -5.76 6.99
N ASP A 72 9.96 -6.19 6.74
CA ASP A 72 11.10 -5.34 6.39
C ASP A 72 10.90 -4.55 5.08
N LEU A 73 10.02 -5.01 4.18
CA LEU A 73 9.69 -4.27 2.96
C LEU A 73 8.73 -3.09 3.23
N PHE A 74 8.02 -3.10 4.35
CA PHE A 74 7.00 -2.09 4.69
C PHE A 74 7.43 -1.12 5.79
N GLN A 75 8.71 -1.10 6.13
CA GLN A 75 9.30 -0.25 7.16
C GLN A 75 10.67 0.29 6.72
N ASP A 76 11.19 1.23 7.50
CA ASP A 76 12.52 1.80 7.33
C ASP A 76 12.73 2.38 5.91
N PHE A 77 11.68 2.96 5.31
CA PHE A 77 11.74 3.51 3.95
C PHE A 77 12.84 4.56 3.82
N HIS A 78 13.05 5.40 4.84
CA HIS A 78 14.11 6.40 4.80
C HIS A 78 15.50 5.79 4.71
N LYS A 79 15.73 4.71 5.47
CA LYS A 79 17.01 4.01 5.55
C LYS A 79 17.28 3.24 4.27
N ASN A 80 16.26 2.57 3.74
CA ASN A 80 16.37 1.71 2.56
C ASN A 80 16.32 2.50 1.24
N HIS A 81 15.67 3.66 1.24
CA HIS A 81 15.52 4.55 0.09
C HIS A 81 15.80 6.01 0.48
N PRO A 82 17.05 6.33 0.88
CA PRO A 82 17.41 7.68 1.29
C PRO A 82 17.35 8.64 0.09
N PRO A 83 16.99 9.92 0.30
CA PRO A 83 17.10 10.96 -0.72
C PRO A 83 18.51 11.05 -1.29
N THR A 84 18.60 11.21 -2.61
CA THR A 84 19.88 11.45 -3.29
C THR A 84 19.81 12.74 -4.10
N LYS A 85 20.95 13.22 -4.60
CA LYS A 85 20.98 14.38 -5.50
C LYS A 85 20.15 14.17 -6.77
N SER A 86 20.15 12.94 -7.32
CA SER A 86 19.40 12.60 -8.53
C SER A 86 17.95 12.25 -8.26
N ASN A 87 17.61 11.82 -7.04
CA ASN A 87 16.26 11.52 -6.62
C ASN A 87 16.01 12.01 -5.18
N PRO A 88 15.69 13.31 -5.00
CA PRO A 88 15.51 13.90 -3.67
C PRO A 88 14.22 13.42 -2.98
N ILE A 89 13.32 12.76 -3.70
CA ILE A 89 12.02 12.27 -3.21
C ILE A 89 11.96 10.74 -3.15
N ALA A 90 13.13 10.07 -3.10
CA ALA A 90 13.24 8.62 -3.16
C ALA A 90 12.45 7.87 -2.07
N THR A 91 12.42 8.41 -0.85
CA THR A 91 11.70 7.80 0.28
C THR A 91 10.19 7.83 0.05
N ALA A 92 9.64 8.97 -0.40
CA ALA A 92 8.23 9.14 -0.71
C ALA A 92 7.82 8.26 -1.90
N ILE A 93 8.66 8.16 -2.94
CA ILE A 93 8.45 7.24 -4.07
C ILE A 93 8.32 5.79 -3.57
N ALA A 94 9.26 5.33 -2.74
CA ALA A 94 9.25 3.97 -2.21
C ALA A 94 8.00 3.72 -1.34
N TYR A 95 7.65 4.68 -0.49
CA TYR A 95 6.45 4.63 0.33
C TYR A 95 5.17 4.53 -0.53
N LEU A 96 5.00 5.39 -1.54
CA LEU A 96 3.83 5.34 -2.42
C LEU A 96 3.74 4.02 -3.19
N LYS A 97 4.86 3.50 -3.70
CA LYS A 97 4.91 2.18 -4.34
C LYS A 97 4.50 1.06 -3.39
N SER A 98 4.89 1.13 -2.11
CA SER A 98 4.45 0.18 -1.07
C SER A 98 2.95 0.23 -0.78
N ARG A 99 2.31 1.37 -1.09
CA ARG A 99 0.86 1.56 -1.02
C ARG A 99 0.14 1.11 -2.30
N GLY A 100 0.87 0.63 -3.30
CA GLY A 100 0.30 0.24 -4.59
C GLY A 100 -0.02 1.43 -5.49
N LEU A 101 0.52 2.60 -5.18
CA LEU A 101 0.32 3.82 -5.96
C LEU A 101 1.46 4.01 -6.95
N ASN A 102 1.13 4.44 -8.17
CA ASN A 102 2.08 4.95 -9.14
C ASN A 102 2.45 6.40 -8.81
N PRO A 103 3.71 6.70 -8.41
CA PRO A 103 4.13 8.05 -8.08
C PRO A 103 4.15 8.98 -9.29
N ASP A 104 4.34 8.46 -10.51
CA ASP A 104 4.44 9.27 -11.72
C ASP A 104 3.08 9.91 -12.12
N ASP A 105 1.98 9.42 -11.52
CA ASP A 105 0.61 9.85 -11.79
C ASP A 105 0.06 10.86 -10.77
N VAL A 106 0.91 11.41 -9.89
CA VAL A 106 0.48 12.33 -8.84
C VAL A 106 1.58 13.32 -8.49
N ASP A 107 1.23 14.59 -8.33
CA ASP A 107 2.14 15.60 -7.78
C ASP A 107 2.23 15.47 -6.26
N PHE A 108 3.45 15.33 -5.76
CA PHE A 108 3.74 15.30 -4.32
C PHE A 108 5.12 15.87 -4.03
N GLU A 109 5.34 16.24 -2.78
CA GLU A 109 6.67 16.58 -2.26
C GLU A 109 7.13 15.59 -1.20
N GLN A 110 8.45 15.52 -0.98
CA GLN A 110 9.01 14.88 0.20
C GLN A 110 9.62 15.93 1.12
N LYS A 111 9.35 15.82 2.43
CA LYS A 111 9.93 16.70 3.46
C LYS A 111 10.33 15.93 4.71
N GLN A 112 11.21 16.50 5.52
CA GLN A 112 11.42 16.08 6.91
C GLN A 112 10.51 16.94 7.81
N ILE A 113 9.79 16.28 8.72
CA ILE A 113 8.90 16.92 9.68
C ILE A 113 9.32 16.51 11.09
N ASN A 114 9.57 17.52 11.93
CA ASN A 114 9.81 17.33 13.35
C ASN A 114 8.52 16.92 14.08
N VAL A 115 8.60 15.83 14.84
CA VAL A 115 7.58 15.42 15.80
C VAL A 115 8.31 15.12 17.11
N ASP A 116 8.02 15.92 18.14
CA ASP A 116 8.60 15.78 19.49
C ASP A 116 10.13 15.66 19.51
N GLY A 117 10.80 16.48 18.70
CA GLY A 117 12.27 16.53 18.64
C GLY A 117 12.90 15.48 17.70
N LYS A 118 12.11 14.63 17.04
CA LYS A 118 12.59 13.67 16.05
C LYS A 118 12.07 14.01 14.65
N GLU A 119 12.99 14.00 13.68
CA GLU A 119 12.66 14.18 12.27
C GLU A 119 12.12 12.88 11.65
N TYR A 120 11.03 13.01 10.89
CA TYR A 120 10.44 11.94 10.12
C TYR A 120 10.26 12.36 8.66
N PRO A 121 10.59 11.49 7.69
CA PRO A 121 10.23 11.74 6.31
C PRO A 121 8.71 11.80 6.17
N ALA A 122 8.23 12.58 5.20
CA ALA A 122 6.82 12.70 4.91
C ALA A 122 6.59 12.87 3.41
N VAL A 123 5.45 12.36 2.93
CA VAL A 123 4.93 12.66 1.60
C VAL A 123 3.82 13.70 1.71
N GLY A 124 3.91 14.78 0.94
CA GLY A 124 2.99 15.92 0.99
C GLY A 124 2.19 16.08 -0.29
N PHE A 125 0.88 16.32 -0.16
CA PHE A 125 -0.05 16.56 -1.26
C PHE A 125 -0.73 17.91 -1.10
N ARG A 126 -0.55 18.79 -2.09
CA ARG A 126 -1.12 20.15 -2.06
C ARG A 126 -2.62 20.11 -2.31
N LEU A 127 -3.37 20.78 -1.44
CA LEU A 127 -4.80 21.05 -1.63
C LEU A 127 -4.97 22.30 -2.49
N ASP A 128 -4.13 23.31 -2.24
CA ASP A 128 -4.01 24.53 -3.03
C ASP A 128 -2.59 25.13 -2.88
N LYS A 129 -2.41 26.40 -3.26
CA LYS A 129 -1.12 27.10 -3.17
C LYS A 129 -0.59 27.25 -1.74
N ASP A 130 -1.47 27.38 -0.76
CA ASP A 130 -1.14 27.75 0.63
C ASP A 130 -1.41 26.61 1.62
N THR A 131 -1.98 25.49 1.15
CA THR A 131 -2.44 24.38 1.98
C THR A 131 -1.91 23.04 1.49
N ILE A 132 -1.30 22.28 2.38
CA ILE A 132 -0.71 20.98 2.08
C ILE A 132 -0.99 19.97 3.19
N ASN A 133 -1.27 18.72 2.79
CA ASN A 133 -1.45 17.60 3.69
C ASN A 133 -0.27 16.63 3.56
N HIS A 134 0.49 16.47 4.64
CA HIS A 134 1.59 15.52 4.74
C HIS A 134 1.18 14.26 5.49
N ARG A 135 1.66 13.12 5.00
CA ARG A 135 1.64 11.83 5.69
C ARG A 135 3.05 11.47 6.11
N LEU A 136 3.28 11.33 7.41
CA LEU A 136 4.54 10.86 7.97
C LEU A 136 4.81 9.41 7.55
N ILE A 137 6.05 9.15 7.15
CA ILE A 137 6.60 7.87 6.75
C ILE A 137 7.49 7.38 7.91
N ASP A 138 7.53 6.06 8.13
CA ASP A 138 8.25 5.40 9.24
C ASP A 138 7.83 5.84 10.67
N TYR A 139 6.74 6.60 10.79
CA TYR A 139 6.19 7.04 12.07
C TYR A 139 5.24 5.98 12.66
N THR A 140 5.52 5.56 13.89
CA THR A 140 4.79 4.50 14.62
C THR A 140 3.78 5.04 15.63
N GLY A 141 3.78 6.34 15.90
CA GLY A 141 2.82 6.97 16.81
C GLY A 141 1.41 7.10 16.22
N LYS A 142 0.51 7.63 17.05
CA LYS A 142 -0.86 8.01 16.64
C LYS A 142 -0.81 9.28 15.78
N ASP A 143 -1.78 9.42 14.89
CA ASP A 143 -1.95 10.56 13.98
C ASP A 143 -0.72 10.83 13.10
N LYS A 144 -0.68 10.17 11.94
CA LYS A 144 0.45 10.31 11.00
C LYS A 144 0.27 11.46 10.01
N THR A 145 -0.78 12.26 10.16
CA THR A 145 -1.14 13.32 9.23
C THR A 145 -0.72 14.67 9.81
N ARG A 146 -0.14 15.55 8.97
CA ARG A 146 0.23 16.92 9.31
C ARG A 146 -0.30 17.84 8.23
N THR A 147 -1.20 18.76 8.57
CA THR A 147 -1.72 19.74 7.62
C THR A 147 -1.14 21.09 7.95
N TYR A 148 -0.62 21.77 6.93
CA TYR A 148 -0.13 23.14 7.04
C TYR A 148 -0.98 24.04 6.15
N GLY A 149 -1.43 25.18 6.70
CA GLY A 149 -2.37 26.11 6.06
C GLY A 149 -3.83 25.92 6.49
N GLU A 150 -4.67 26.89 6.14
CA GLU A 150 -6.11 26.84 6.39
C GLU A 150 -6.77 25.77 5.53
N TYR A 151 -7.37 24.75 6.15
CA TYR A 151 -7.94 23.60 5.43
C TYR A 151 -9.47 23.53 5.45
N SER A 152 -10.14 24.36 6.26
CA SER A 152 -11.60 24.34 6.36
C SER A 152 -12.26 24.62 5.01
N GLY A 153 -13.23 23.78 4.63
CA GLY A 153 -13.93 23.87 3.34
C GLY A 153 -13.11 23.46 2.11
N LYS A 154 -11.90 22.92 2.30
CA LYS A 154 -11.02 22.50 1.20
C LYS A 154 -11.02 20.99 1.03
N ILE A 155 -10.78 20.57 -0.21
CA ILE A 155 -10.63 19.16 -0.58
C ILE A 155 -9.34 18.99 -1.39
N TRP A 156 -8.68 17.85 -1.22
CA TRP A 156 -7.70 17.41 -2.19
C TRP A 156 -8.41 16.76 -3.37
N LYS A 157 -7.94 17.02 -4.59
CA LYS A 157 -8.39 16.36 -5.81
C LYS A 157 -7.25 16.33 -6.82
N LYS A 158 -7.08 15.21 -7.52
CA LYS A 158 -6.07 15.09 -8.59
C LYS A 158 -6.40 15.96 -9.80
N GLN A 159 -7.67 16.04 -10.16
CA GLN A 159 -8.12 16.67 -11.40
C GLN A 159 -9.42 17.46 -11.19
N LYS A 160 -9.82 18.22 -12.23
CA LYS A 160 -11.13 18.88 -12.25
C LYS A 160 -12.23 17.81 -12.21
N LEU A 161 -13.13 17.95 -11.24
CA LEU A 161 -14.27 17.05 -11.08
C LEU A 161 -15.30 17.28 -12.20
N ASN A 162 -15.82 16.19 -12.74
CA ASN A 162 -16.96 16.13 -13.64
C ASN A 162 -18.22 15.76 -12.83
N PHE A 163 -19.02 16.77 -12.50
CA PHE A 163 -20.25 16.64 -11.73
C PHE A 163 -21.38 15.85 -12.42
N LYS A 164 -21.19 15.38 -13.66
CA LYS A 164 -22.13 14.46 -14.32
C LYS A 164 -21.88 12.99 -13.97
N GLN A 165 -20.81 12.70 -13.24
CA GLN A 165 -20.46 11.36 -12.78
C GLN A 165 -20.44 11.30 -11.25
N PRO A 166 -20.55 10.10 -10.64
CA PRO A 166 -20.37 9.94 -9.21
C PRO A 166 -19.02 10.50 -8.74
N ILE A 167 -19.04 11.18 -7.59
CA ILE A 167 -17.85 11.66 -6.89
C ILE A 167 -17.73 10.85 -5.61
N TYR A 168 -16.59 10.18 -5.44
CA TYR A 168 -16.30 9.39 -4.26
C TYR A 168 -15.51 10.22 -3.26
N ILE A 169 -15.90 10.15 -1.99
CA ILE A 169 -15.24 10.87 -0.90
C ILE A 169 -14.56 9.86 0.01
N THR A 170 -13.30 10.10 0.33
CA THR A 170 -12.51 9.28 1.25
C THR A 170 -11.94 10.13 2.38
N GLU A 171 -11.50 9.48 3.45
CA GLU A 171 -10.94 10.16 4.62
C GLU A 171 -9.59 10.83 4.31
N ALA A 172 -8.73 10.15 3.53
CA ALA A 172 -7.37 10.62 3.26
C ALA A 172 -7.02 10.65 1.78
N VAL A 173 -6.01 11.46 1.44
CA VAL A 173 -5.49 11.62 0.07
C VAL A 173 -5.02 10.29 -0.53
N LEU A 174 -4.36 9.44 0.27
CA LEU A 174 -3.87 8.13 -0.20
C LEU A 174 -5.02 7.19 -0.58
N ASP A 175 -6.16 7.30 0.10
CA ASP A 175 -7.34 6.48 -0.21
C ASP A 175 -8.01 6.99 -1.49
N SER A 176 -8.09 8.31 -1.68
CA SER A 176 -8.54 8.92 -2.93
C SER A 176 -7.67 8.46 -4.10
N LEU A 177 -6.34 8.48 -3.93
CA LEU A 177 -5.40 8.00 -4.95
C LEU A 177 -5.60 6.51 -5.26
N SER A 178 -5.90 5.70 -4.25
CA SER A 178 -6.17 4.27 -4.43
C SER A 178 -7.41 4.04 -5.28
N LEU A 179 -8.49 4.81 -5.06
CA LEU A 179 -9.69 4.75 -5.90
C LEU A 179 -9.43 5.26 -7.31
N ILE A 180 -8.73 6.39 -7.46
CA ILE A 180 -8.44 6.99 -8.76
C ILE A 180 -7.60 6.04 -9.62
N GLN A 181 -6.52 5.47 -9.07
CA GLN A 181 -5.61 4.62 -9.83
C GLN A 181 -6.10 3.17 -9.97
N GLY A 182 -6.81 2.66 -8.95
CA GLY A 182 -7.27 1.26 -8.92
C GLY A 182 -8.62 1.02 -9.58
N ALA A 183 -9.55 1.98 -9.46
CA ALA A 183 -10.91 1.87 -9.97
C ALA A 183 -11.24 2.86 -11.10
N CYS A 184 -10.30 3.75 -11.45
CA CYS A 184 -10.48 4.76 -12.49
C CYS A 184 -11.70 5.67 -12.26
N VAL A 185 -11.93 6.06 -11.00
CA VAL A 185 -13.03 6.96 -10.58
C VAL A 185 -12.51 8.33 -10.14
N GLN A 186 -13.41 9.25 -9.76
CA GLN A 186 -13.11 10.61 -9.31
C GLN A 186 -13.69 10.92 -7.92
#